data_AF-A0A6P0WZ00-F1
#
_entry.id   AF-A0A6P0WZ00-F1
#
_cell.length_a   1.000
_cell.length_b   1.000
_cell.length_c   1.000
_cell.angle_alpha   90.00
_cell.angle_beta   90.00
_cell.angle_gamma   90.00
#
_symmetry.space_group_name_H-M   'P 1'
#
loop_
_entity.id
_entity.type
_entity.pdbx_description
1 polymer ?
#
loop_
_entity_poly.entity_id
_entity_poly.type
_entity_poly.pdbx_seq_one_letter_code
_entity_poly.pdbx_strand_id
1 'polypeptide(L)'
;IPSDSSAYEESAAAIQQWRRDWYLAAAQFQATEQAFNEGRWRDVLEGTRQTPDIAVWRKKMLPLVLVAIPKLEVEAQQLLQQVYQLAAQNDFTGALALIKQIPPETPTGAKLQPKLIEYEQKQQIQAEYLLQQAYNRAQVRDFQGALQYLLQISPNTPTYSQAQVKIAEYKQKQIVKEKVERKAKLRKLALRQQQGSSKLFDYQSYISSSAEVVSSGFNPGVVWQEVTSQ
;
A
#
# COMPACT_ATOMS: atom_id res chain seq x y z
N ILE A 1 -11.30 -21.45 -53.19
CA ILE A 1 -11.01 -20.01 -53.01
C ILE A 1 -9.70 -19.74 -53.73
N PRO A 2 -9.64 -18.78 -54.67
CA PRO A 2 -8.40 -18.41 -55.35
C PRO A 2 -7.32 -18.01 -54.34
N SER A 3 -6.09 -18.49 -54.53
CA SER A 3 -4.98 -18.33 -53.56
C SER A 3 -4.48 -16.90 -53.37
N ASP A 4 -4.93 -15.99 -54.22
CA ASP A 4 -4.63 -14.56 -54.31
C ASP A 4 -5.75 -13.66 -53.74
N SER A 5 -6.83 -14.26 -53.23
CA SER A 5 -7.93 -13.53 -52.61
C SER A 5 -7.76 -13.37 -51.09
N SER A 6 -8.18 -12.22 -50.55
CA SER A 6 -8.23 -11.97 -49.09
C SER A 6 -8.91 -13.10 -48.31
N ALA A 7 -9.97 -13.68 -48.87
CA ALA A 7 -10.70 -14.80 -48.28
C ALA A 7 -9.85 -16.07 -48.13
N TYR A 8 -8.84 -16.29 -48.98
CA TYR A 8 -7.90 -17.41 -48.84
C TYR A 8 -6.91 -17.17 -47.72
N GLU A 9 -6.36 -15.96 -47.61
CA GLU A 9 -5.44 -15.58 -46.53
C GLU A 9 -6.11 -15.66 -45.15
N GLU A 10 -7.34 -15.14 -45.04
CA GLU A 10 -8.17 -15.25 -43.83
C GLU A 10 -8.43 -16.71 -43.44
N SER A 11 -8.77 -17.54 -44.42
CA SER A 11 -8.99 -18.98 -44.20
C SER A 11 -7.72 -19.69 -43.75
N ALA A 12 -6.57 -19.38 -44.37
CA ALA A 12 -5.28 -19.96 -44.01
C ALA A 12 -4.87 -19.56 -42.58
N ALA A 13 -5.06 -18.30 -42.21
CA ALA A 13 -4.80 -17.80 -40.86
C ALA A 13 -5.70 -18.48 -39.81
N ALA A 14 -6.99 -18.64 -40.11
CA ALA A 14 -7.93 -19.33 -39.23
C ALA A 14 -7.53 -20.80 -38.99
N ILE A 15 -7.09 -21.53 -40.02
CA ILE A 15 -6.61 -22.90 -39.89
C ILE A 15 -5.37 -22.97 -38.98
N GLN A 16 -4.42 -22.03 -39.14
CA GLN A 16 -3.22 -21.99 -38.28
C GLN A 16 -3.58 -21.68 -36.83
N GLN A 17 -4.51 -20.75 -36.60
CA GLN A 17 -4.97 -20.43 -35.25
C GLN A 17 -5.62 -21.64 -34.59
N TRP A 18 -6.56 -22.30 -35.28
CA TRP A 18 -7.22 -23.49 -34.76
C TRP A 18 -6.23 -24.61 -34.42
N ARG A 19 -5.21 -24.82 -35.27
CA ARG A 19 -4.17 -25.81 -35.02
C ARG A 19 -3.35 -25.48 -33.76
N ARG A 20 -3.00 -24.21 -33.54
CA ARG A 20 -2.31 -23.77 -32.31
C ARG A 20 -3.17 -24.02 -31.08
N ASP A 21 -4.43 -23.61 -31.13
CA ASP A 21 -5.37 -23.77 -30.02
C ASP A 21 -5.60 -25.25 -29.70
N TRP A 22 -5.63 -26.11 -30.71
CA TRP A 22 -5.72 -27.55 -30.54
C TRP A 22 -4.53 -28.14 -29.79
N TYR A 23 -3.29 -27.78 -30.15
CA TYR A 23 -2.09 -28.26 -29.46
C TYR A 23 -1.99 -27.70 -28.04
N LEU A 24 -2.36 -26.44 -27.84
CA LEU A 24 -2.40 -25.83 -26.52
C LEU A 24 -3.40 -26.56 -25.61
N ALA A 25 -4.62 -26.83 -26.11
CA ALA A 25 -5.64 -27.57 -25.36
C ALA A 25 -5.19 -29.01 -25.05
N ALA A 26 -4.48 -29.67 -25.97
CA ALA A 26 -3.91 -31.00 -25.74
C ALA A 26 -2.87 -30.99 -24.61
N ALA A 27 -1.96 -30.02 -24.62
CA ALA A 27 -0.96 -29.86 -23.57
C ALA A 27 -1.60 -29.56 -22.21
N GLN A 28 -2.59 -28.67 -22.19
CA GLN A 28 -3.33 -28.35 -20.96
C GLN A 28 -4.11 -29.55 -20.42
N PHE A 29 -4.70 -30.36 -21.29
CA PHE A 29 -5.33 -31.61 -20.88
C PHE A 29 -4.34 -32.55 -20.18
N GLN A 30 -3.16 -32.75 -20.76
CA GLN A 30 -2.13 -33.61 -20.15
C GLN A 30 -1.68 -33.09 -18.79
N ALA A 31 -1.46 -31.77 -18.65
CA ALA A 31 -1.11 -31.16 -17.36
C ALA A 31 -2.24 -31.30 -16.32
N THR A 32 -3.49 -31.14 -16.74
CA THR A 32 -4.69 -31.33 -15.92
C THR A 32 -4.81 -32.77 -15.43
N GLU A 33 -4.55 -33.74 -16.31
CA GLU A 33 -4.56 -35.17 -15.97
C GLU A 33 -3.46 -35.52 -14.96
N GLN A 34 -2.26 -34.96 -15.14
CA GLN A 34 -1.19 -35.11 -14.15
C GLN A 34 -1.59 -34.53 -12.79
N ALA A 35 -2.09 -33.30 -12.76
CA ALA A 35 -2.58 -32.66 -11.53
C ALA A 35 -3.66 -33.49 -10.84
N PHE A 36 -4.57 -34.07 -11.63
CA PHE A 36 -5.61 -34.96 -11.14
C PHE A 36 -5.03 -36.20 -10.44
N ASN A 37 -4.07 -36.87 -11.08
CA ASN A 37 -3.40 -38.05 -10.53
C ASN A 37 -2.61 -37.74 -9.25
N GLU A 38 -2.08 -36.52 -9.14
CA GLU A 38 -1.36 -36.03 -7.95
C GLU A 38 -2.29 -35.45 -6.87
N GLY A 39 -3.60 -35.41 -7.09
CA GLY A 39 -4.58 -34.84 -6.16
C GLY A 39 -4.51 -33.31 -6.02
N ARG A 40 -3.89 -32.62 -6.98
CA ARG A 40 -3.83 -31.15 -7.03
C ARG A 40 -5.12 -30.59 -7.64
N TRP A 41 -6.22 -30.70 -6.89
CA TRP A 41 -7.57 -30.40 -7.40
C TRP A 41 -7.75 -28.96 -7.89
N ARG A 42 -7.06 -27.98 -7.28
CA ARG A 42 -7.11 -26.58 -7.74
C ARG A 42 -6.52 -26.43 -9.15
N ASP A 43 -5.41 -27.10 -9.42
CA ASP A 43 -4.76 -27.10 -10.74
C ASP A 43 -5.63 -27.78 -11.80
N VAL A 44 -6.45 -28.77 -11.40
CA VAL A 44 -7.43 -29.39 -12.31
C VAL A 44 -8.45 -28.37 -12.80
N LEU A 45 -8.99 -27.52 -11.91
CA LEU A 45 -9.92 -26.47 -12.32
C LEU A 45 -9.22 -25.37 -13.12
N GLU A 46 -8.02 -24.97 -12.71
CA GLU A 46 -7.28 -23.92 -13.40
C GLU A 46 -6.89 -24.34 -14.83
N GLY A 47 -6.49 -25.60 -15.03
CA GLY A 47 -6.24 -26.17 -16.36
C GLY A 47 -7.45 -26.04 -17.28
N THR A 48 -8.67 -26.15 -16.76
CA THR A 48 -9.89 -25.95 -17.58
C THR A 48 -10.13 -24.50 -17.98
N ARG A 49 -9.77 -23.53 -17.14
CA ARG A 49 -9.91 -22.09 -17.46
C ARG A 49 -8.90 -21.62 -18.50
N GLN A 50 -7.71 -22.23 -18.49
CA GLN A 50 -6.61 -21.89 -19.40
C GLN A 50 -6.70 -22.63 -20.74
N THR A 51 -7.63 -23.58 -20.87
CA THR A 51 -7.80 -24.38 -22.08
C THR A 51 -8.66 -23.62 -23.09
N PRO A 52 -8.22 -23.50 -24.36
CA PRO A 52 -9.04 -22.97 -25.44
C PRO A 52 -10.39 -23.68 -25.52
N ASP A 53 -11.45 -22.92 -25.79
CA ASP A 53 -12.80 -23.44 -25.74
C ASP A 53 -13.14 -24.36 -26.93
N ILE A 54 -12.70 -25.61 -26.84
CA ILE A 54 -12.84 -26.65 -27.85
C ILE A 54 -13.67 -27.79 -27.26
N ALA A 55 -14.83 -28.06 -27.87
CA ALA A 55 -15.83 -29.00 -27.34
C ALA A 55 -15.27 -30.39 -27.00
N VAL A 56 -14.37 -30.92 -27.84
CA VAL A 56 -13.74 -32.24 -27.62
C VAL A 56 -12.90 -32.25 -26.34
N TRP A 57 -12.08 -31.22 -26.12
CA TRP A 57 -11.23 -31.10 -24.94
C TRP A 57 -12.06 -30.84 -23.68
N ARG A 58 -13.10 -30.01 -23.78
CA ARG A 58 -14.07 -29.79 -22.68
C ARG A 58 -14.71 -31.10 -22.23
N LYS A 59 -15.16 -31.94 -23.18
CA LYS A 59 -15.73 -33.26 -22.88
C LYS A 59 -14.73 -34.20 -22.21
N LYS A 60 -13.46 -34.16 -22.62
CA LYS A 60 -12.39 -34.98 -22.01
C LYS A 60 -12.03 -34.53 -20.59
N MET A 61 -12.05 -33.23 -20.31
CA MET A 61 -11.75 -32.68 -18.98
C MET A 61 -12.89 -32.86 -17.98
N LEU A 62 -14.14 -32.91 -18.45
CA LEU A 62 -15.32 -33.02 -17.61
C LEU A 62 -15.23 -34.07 -16.49
N PRO A 63 -14.84 -35.34 -16.73
CA PRO A 63 -14.72 -36.32 -15.64
C PRO A 63 -13.71 -35.93 -14.56
N LEU A 64 -12.61 -35.25 -14.91
CA LEU A 64 -11.62 -34.78 -13.93
C LEU A 64 -12.21 -33.68 -13.04
N VAL A 65 -12.94 -32.74 -13.67
CA VAL A 65 -13.62 -31.63 -12.98
C VAL A 65 -14.70 -32.14 -12.02
N LEU A 66 -15.51 -33.11 -12.46
CA LEU A 66 -16.59 -33.69 -11.64
C LEU A 66 -16.08 -34.31 -10.34
N VAL A 67 -14.84 -34.81 -10.32
CA VAL A 67 -14.19 -35.34 -9.13
C VAL A 67 -13.48 -34.25 -8.32
N ALA A 68 -12.88 -33.26 -8.98
CA ALA A 68 -12.17 -32.17 -8.31
C ALA A 68 -13.10 -31.24 -7.51
N ILE A 69 -14.28 -30.89 -8.05
CA ILE A 69 -15.25 -29.99 -7.41
C ILE A 69 -15.62 -30.43 -5.99
N PRO A 70 -16.08 -31.67 -5.72
CA PRO A 70 -16.47 -32.07 -4.36
C PRO A 70 -15.28 -32.10 -3.39
N LYS A 71 -14.05 -32.33 -3.87
CA LYS A 71 -12.85 -32.24 -3.03
C LYS A 71 -12.56 -30.80 -2.61
N LEU A 72 -12.71 -29.87 -3.53
CA LEU A 72 -12.54 -28.44 -3.28
C LEU A 72 -13.69 -27.83 -2.48
N GLU A 73 -14.90 -28.40 -2.55
CA GLU A 73 -16.04 -27.93 -1.77
C GLU A 73 -15.78 -28.03 -0.26
N VAL A 74 -15.07 -29.07 0.21
CA VAL A 74 -14.71 -29.20 1.64
C VAL A 74 -13.81 -28.05 2.08
N GLU A 75 -12.79 -27.73 1.29
CA GLU A 75 -11.90 -26.60 1.55
C GLU A 75 -12.64 -25.25 1.44
N ALA A 76 -13.51 -25.11 0.44
CA ALA A 76 -14.33 -23.92 0.24
C ALA A 76 -15.22 -23.63 1.46
N GLN A 77 -15.81 -24.65 2.08
CA GLN A 77 -16.62 -24.50 3.29
C GLN A 77 -15.79 -24.04 4.49
N GLN A 78 -14.56 -24.52 4.64
CA GLN A 78 -13.64 -24.07 5.70
C GLN A 78 -13.24 -22.60 5.50
N LEU A 79 -12.92 -22.23 4.26
CA LEU A 79 -12.62 -20.84 3.91
C LEU A 79 -13.84 -19.94 4.14
N LEU A 80 -15.05 -20.41 3.81
CA LEU A 80 -16.29 -19.67 4.04
C LEU A 80 -16.49 -19.32 5.52
N GLN A 81 -16.20 -20.25 6.43
CA GLN A 81 -16.28 -19.98 7.87
C GLN A 81 -15.33 -18.85 8.28
N GLN A 82 -14.09 -18.88 7.78
CA GLN A 82 -13.10 -17.83 8.05
C GLN A 82 -13.51 -16.48 7.42
N VAL A 83 -14.08 -16.49 6.21
CA VAL A 83 -14.65 -15.30 5.56
C VAL A 83 -15.67 -14.63 6.49
N TYR A 84 -16.59 -15.40 7.06
CA TYR A 84 -17.59 -14.85 7.98
C TYR A 84 -17.01 -14.39 9.31
N GLN A 85 -15.96 -15.04 9.83
CA GLN A 85 -15.27 -14.59 11.03
C GLN A 85 -14.58 -13.23 10.81
N LEU A 86 -13.87 -13.05 9.69
CA LEU A 86 -13.23 -11.79 9.35
C LEU A 86 -14.27 -10.68 9.12
N ALA A 87 -15.34 -10.99 8.38
CA ALA A 87 -16.43 -10.04 8.15
C ALA A 87 -17.13 -9.63 9.46
N ALA A 88 -17.30 -10.55 10.42
CA ALA A 88 -17.85 -10.23 11.74
C ALA A 88 -16.95 -9.29 12.56
N GLN A 89 -15.65 -9.30 12.28
CA GLN A 89 -14.66 -8.37 12.86
C GLN A 89 -14.54 -7.06 12.06
N ASN A 90 -15.37 -6.87 11.03
CA ASN A 90 -15.26 -5.78 10.05
C ASN A 90 -13.94 -5.79 9.24
N ASP A 91 -13.23 -6.91 9.21
CA ASP A 91 -12.09 -7.10 8.31
C ASP A 91 -12.58 -7.55 6.93
N PHE A 92 -13.19 -6.63 6.19
CA PHE A 92 -13.66 -6.89 4.83
C PHE A 92 -12.50 -7.10 3.85
N THR A 93 -11.32 -6.56 4.15
CA THR A 93 -10.13 -6.76 3.32
C THR A 93 -9.65 -8.21 3.40
N GLY A 94 -9.51 -8.74 4.61
CA GLY A 94 -9.18 -10.14 4.84
C GLY A 94 -10.27 -11.08 4.31
N ALA A 95 -11.55 -10.77 4.57
CA ALA A 95 -12.66 -11.57 4.07
C ALA A 95 -12.66 -11.67 2.53
N LEU A 96 -12.47 -10.56 1.81
CA LEU A 96 -12.37 -10.55 0.35
C LEU A 96 -11.14 -11.30 -0.17
N ALA A 97 -10.01 -11.26 0.56
CA ALA A 97 -8.82 -12.03 0.20
C ALA A 97 -9.06 -13.55 0.29
N LEU A 98 -9.86 -14.01 1.25
CA LEU A 98 -10.25 -15.42 1.36
C LEU A 98 -11.29 -15.83 0.32
N ILE A 99 -12.27 -14.96 0.01
CA ILE A 99 -13.26 -15.24 -1.05
C ILE A 99 -12.57 -15.52 -2.38
N LYS A 100 -11.50 -14.79 -2.71
CA LYS A 100 -10.71 -15.01 -3.95
C LYS A 100 -10.04 -16.39 -4.01
N GLN A 101 -9.85 -17.06 -2.89
CA GLN A 101 -9.28 -18.42 -2.84
C GLN A 101 -10.31 -19.51 -3.03
N ILE A 102 -11.61 -19.19 -2.91
CA ILE A 102 -12.70 -20.15 -3.09
C ILE A 102 -13.01 -20.27 -4.58
N PRO A 103 -12.87 -21.47 -5.18
CA PRO A 103 -13.16 -21.62 -6.61
C PRO A 103 -14.65 -21.36 -6.91
N PRO A 104 -15.00 -20.47 -7.85
CA PRO A 104 -16.38 -20.15 -8.20
C PRO A 104 -17.19 -21.35 -8.73
N GLU A 105 -16.53 -22.39 -9.24
CA GLU A 105 -17.15 -23.62 -9.73
C GLU A 105 -17.70 -24.50 -8.60
N THR A 106 -17.29 -24.25 -7.36
CA THR A 106 -17.82 -24.96 -6.19
C THR A 106 -19.22 -24.44 -5.81
N PRO A 107 -20.11 -25.29 -5.26
CA PRO A 107 -21.37 -24.84 -4.69
C PRO A 107 -21.24 -23.68 -3.70
N THR A 108 -20.20 -23.70 -2.86
CA THR A 108 -19.91 -22.61 -1.93
C THR A 108 -19.48 -21.33 -2.65
N GLY A 109 -18.60 -21.42 -3.65
CA GLY A 109 -18.18 -20.28 -4.47
C GLY A 109 -19.33 -19.61 -5.21
N ALA A 110 -20.23 -20.39 -5.80
CA ALA A 110 -21.41 -19.87 -6.48
C ALA A 110 -22.34 -19.07 -5.56
N LYS A 111 -22.52 -19.52 -4.30
CA LYS A 111 -23.35 -18.84 -3.30
C LYS A 111 -22.72 -17.57 -2.74
N LEU A 112 -21.39 -17.43 -2.84
CA LEU A 112 -20.65 -16.29 -2.30
C LEU A 112 -20.68 -15.04 -3.18
N GLN A 113 -21.06 -15.16 -4.47
CA GLN A 113 -21.12 -14.04 -5.41
C GLN A 113 -21.86 -12.79 -4.87
N PRO A 114 -23.07 -12.88 -4.30
CA PRO A 114 -23.72 -11.70 -3.72
C PRO A 114 -22.97 -11.11 -2.51
N LYS A 115 -22.27 -11.95 -1.71
CA LYS A 115 -21.48 -11.50 -0.56
C LYS A 115 -20.19 -10.80 -0.96
N LEU A 116 -19.61 -11.18 -2.10
CA LEU A 116 -18.46 -10.48 -2.68
C LEU A 116 -18.81 -9.01 -2.93
N ILE A 117 -19.93 -8.75 -3.62
CA ILE A 117 -20.38 -7.39 -3.92
C ILE A 117 -20.66 -6.60 -2.62
N GLU A 118 -21.36 -7.22 -1.66
CA GLU A 118 -21.63 -6.59 -0.36
C GLU A 118 -20.32 -6.20 0.37
N TYR A 119 -19.33 -7.10 0.40
CA TYR A 119 -18.09 -6.86 1.13
C TYR A 119 -17.17 -5.87 0.41
N GLU A 120 -17.17 -5.85 -0.93
CA GLU A 120 -16.49 -4.81 -1.71
C GLU A 120 -17.05 -3.41 -1.40
N GLN A 121 -18.38 -3.29 -1.33
CA GLN A 121 -19.03 -2.03 -0.92
C GLN A 121 -18.63 -1.61 0.50
N LYS A 122 -18.62 -2.56 1.45
CA LYS A 122 -18.21 -2.27 2.83
C LYS A 122 -16.74 -1.89 2.95
N GLN A 123 -15.85 -2.56 2.21
CA GLN A 123 -14.44 -2.20 2.14
C GLN A 123 -14.26 -0.78 1.58
N GLN A 124 -15.03 -0.41 0.55
CA GLN A 124 -14.98 0.94 -0.02
C GLN A 124 -15.43 2.01 0.97
N ILE A 125 -16.55 1.80 1.67
CA ILE A 125 -17.02 2.72 2.72
C ILE A 125 -15.98 2.88 3.82
N GLN A 126 -15.36 1.77 4.26
CA GLN A 126 -14.28 1.81 5.25
C GLN A 126 -13.07 2.60 4.75
N ALA A 127 -12.67 2.44 3.49
CA ALA A 127 -11.58 3.18 2.89
C ALA A 127 -11.85 4.69 2.83
N GLU A 128 -13.06 5.10 2.47
CA GLU A 128 -13.49 6.50 2.48
C GLU A 128 -13.48 7.09 3.89
N TYR A 129 -13.98 6.33 4.87
CA TYR A 129 -13.91 6.73 6.28
C TYR A 129 -12.46 6.94 6.75
N LEU A 130 -11.57 6.01 6.45
CA LEU A 130 -10.14 6.12 6.79
C LEU A 130 -9.49 7.35 6.14
N LEU A 131 -9.82 7.63 4.87
CA LEU A 131 -9.34 8.82 4.17
C LEU A 131 -9.81 10.10 4.87
N GLN A 132 -11.08 10.16 5.26
CA GLN A 132 -11.63 11.30 5.99
C GLN A 132 -10.97 11.47 7.38
N GLN A 133 -10.74 10.38 8.11
CA GLN A 133 -10.00 10.44 9.38
C GLN A 133 -8.58 11.00 9.20
N ALA A 134 -7.90 10.60 8.12
CA ALA A 134 -6.60 11.15 7.79
C ALA A 134 -6.65 12.67 7.52
N TYR A 135 -7.66 13.15 6.81
CA TYR A 135 -7.87 14.59 6.57
C TYR A 135 -8.08 15.36 7.87
N ASN A 136 -8.93 14.83 8.77
CA ASN A 136 -9.19 15.46 10.07
C ASN A 136 -7.91 15.56 10.91
N ARG A 137 -7.08 14.51 10.93
CA ARG A 137 -5.77 14.51 11.61
C ARG A 137 -4.80 15.52 10.99
N ALA A 138 -4.74 15.58 9.67
CA ALA A 138 -3.87 16.52 8.97
C ALA A 138 -4.30 17.98 9.19
N GLN A 139 -5.60 18.27 9.36
CA GLN A 139 -6.11 19.61 9.65
C GLN A 139 -5.54 20.18 10.97
N VAL A 140 -5.37 19.33 11.98
CA VAL A 140 -4.71 19.69 13.25
C VAL A 140 -3.18 19.52 13.22
N ARG A 141 -2.59 19.40 12.02
CA ARG A 141 -1.15 19.18 11.77
C ARG A 141 -0.60 17.91 12.43
N ASP A 142 -1.45 16.93 12.67
CA ASP A 142 -1.08 15.57 13.07
C ASP A 142 -0.88 14.71 11.81
N PHE A 143 0.21 14.97 11.08
CA PHE A 143 0.51 14.24 9.84
C PHE A 143 0.91 12.78 10.11
N GLN A 144 1.53 12.49 11.25
CA GLN A 144 1.85 11.12 11.64
C GLN A 144 0.56 10.30 11.90
N GLY A 145 -0.39 10.84 12.67
CA GLY A 145 -1.69 10.21 12.87
C GLY A 145 -2.47 10.08 11.56
N ALA A 146 -2.40 11.07 10.67
CA ALA A 146 -3.01 10.98 9.34
C ALA A 146 -2.45 9.81 8.51
N LEU A 147 -1.13 9.63 8.52
CA LEU A 147 -0.47 8.52 7.82
C LEU A 147 -0.92 7.15 8.35
N GLN A 148 -1.17 7.00 9.65
CA GLN A 148 -1.65 5.74 10.22
C GLN A 148 -2.99 5.29 9.63
N TYR A 149 -3.90 6.22 9.35
CA TYR A 149 -5.18 5.90 8.69
C TYR A 149 -4.98 5.60 7.20
N LEU A 150 -4.19 6.42 6.49
CA LEU A 150 -3.99 6.24 5.04
C LEU A 150 -3.33 4.90 4.69
N LEU A 151 -2.41 4.40 5.53
CA LEU A 151 -1.73 3.13 5.31
C LEU A 151 -2.64 1.90 5.48
N GLN A 152 -3.81 2.05 6.09
CA GLN A 152 -4.81 0.99 6.23
C GLN A 152 -5.73 0.86 5.01
N ILE A 153 -5.71 1.85 4.09
CA ILE A 153 -6.54 1.82 2.88
C ILE A 153 -6.00 0.75 1.93
N SER A 154 -6.85 -0.22 1.61
CA SER A 154 -6.51 -1.37 0.75
C SER A 154 -6.26 -0.95 -0.70
N PRO A 155 -5.26 -1.56 -1.39
CA PRO A 155 -4.97 -1.29 -2.81
C PRO A 155 -6.09 -1.69 -3.76
N ASN A 156 -7.01 -2.53 -3.31
CA ASN A 156 -8.16 -2.98 -4.10
C ASN A 156 -9.35 -2.01 -4.03
N THR A 157 -9.17 -0.81 -3.50
CA THR A 157 -10.23 0.20 -3.39
C THR A 157 -9.98 1.38 -4.34
N PRO A 158 -11.01 1.93 -5.00
CA PRO A 158 -10.92 3.19 -5.75
C PRO A 158 -10.23 4.33 -4.98
N THR A 159 -10.44 4.39 -3.66
CA THR A 159 -9.87 5.40 -2.75
C THR A 159 -8.34 5.32 -2.61
N TYR A 160 -7.72 4.18 -2.92
CA TYR A 160 -6.29 3.96 -2.73
C TYR A 160 -5.41 4.96 -3.50
N SER A 161 -5.81 5.31 -4.72
CA SER A 161 -5.07 6.28 -5.53
C SER A 161 -4.93 7.65 -4.84
N GLN A 162 -6.04 8.14 -4.26
CA GLN A 162 -6.07 9.37 -3.49
C GLN A 162 -5.25 9.24 -2.19
N ALA A 163 -5.34 8.08 -1.52
CA ALA A 163 -4.55 7.81 -0.34
C ALA A 163 -3.04 7.89 -0.62
N GLN A 164 -2.56 7.33 -1.74
CA GLN A 164 -1.15 7.38 -2.13
C GLN A 164 -0.64 8.81 -2.32
N VAL A 165 -1.41 9.66 -3.00
CA VAL A 165 -1.08 11.08 -3.16
C VAL A 165 -0.93 11.75 -1.79
N LYS A 166 -1.87 11.48 -0.87
CA LYS A 166 -1.87 12.08 0.46
C LYS A 166 -0.78 11.53 1.37
N ILE A 167 -0.42 10.26 1.23
CA ILE A 167 0.73 9.66 1.91
C ILE A 167 2.00 10.41 1.54
N ALA A 168 2.22 10.68 0.25
CA ALA A 168 3.40 11.42 -0.20
C ALA A 168 3.40 12.86 0.35
N GLU A 169 2.27 13.55 0.26
CA GLU A 169 2.11 14.92 0.79
C GLU A 169 2.37 14.99 2.30
N TYR A 170 1.77 14.09 3.09
CA TYR A 170 1.84 14.14 4.54
C TYR A 170 3.19 13.67 5.08
N LYS A 171 3.88 12.74 4.40
CA LYS A 171 5.29 12.43 4.69
C LYS A 171 6.16 13.68 4.58
N GLN A 172 6.01 14.46 3.51
CA GLN A 172 6.78 15.68 3.33
C GLN A 172 6.46 16.74 4.39
N LYS A 173 5.17 16.94 4.68
CA LYS A 173 4.73 17.90 5.72
C LYS A 173 5.23 17.50 7.12
N GLN A 174 5.26 16.21 7.43
CA GLN A 174 5.82 15.71 8.68
C GLN A 174 7.32 16.02 8.81
N ILE A 175 8.11 15.78 7.76
CA ILE A 175 9.54 16.10 7.75
C ILE A 175 9.78 17.60 7.99
N VAL A 176 8.98 18.46 7.34
CA VAL A 176 9.09 19.92 7.53
C VAL A 176 8.74 20.31 8.97
N LYS A 177 7.66 19.76 9.54
CA LYS A 177 7.25 20.00 10.93
C LYS A 177 8.38 19.65 11.91
N GLU A 178 8.96 18.47 11.78
CA GLU A 178 10.05 18.01 12.65
C GLU A 178 11.30 18.90 12.53
N LYS A 179 11.65 19.36 11.32
CA LYS A 179 12.76 20.30 11.11
C LYS A 179 12.52 21.63 11.82
N VAL A 180 11.30 22.17 11.72
CA VAL A 180 10.92 23.43 12.38
C VAL A 180 10.93 23.28 13.90
N GLU A 181 10.34 22.22 14.44
CA GLU A 181 10.31 21.93 15.87
C GLU A 181 11.72 21.73 16.44
N ARG A 182 12.59 21.01 15.72
CA ARG A 182 13.99 20.83 16.08
C ARG A 182 14.71 22.19 16.15
N LYS A 183 14.55 23.04 15.14
CA LYS A 183 15.17 24.37 15.12
C LYS A 183 14.66 25.25 16.27
N ALA A 184 13.36 25.21 16.56
CA ALA A 184 12.76 25.94 17.68
C ALA A 184 13.30 25.45 19.03
N LYS A 185 13.42 24.12 19.22
CA LYS A 185 13.99 23.51 20.42
C LYS A 185 15.45 23.94 20.62
N LEU A 186 16.27 23.89 19.58
CA LEU A 186 17.67 24.34 19.63
C LEU A 186 17.78 25.81 20.01
N ARG A 187 16.96 26.69 19.41
CA ARG A 187 16.92 28.12 19.76
C ARG A 187 16.54 28.34 21.23
N LYS A 188 15.52 27.62 21.73
CA LYS A 188 15.09 27.71 23.14
C LYS A 188 16.19 27.25 24.09
N LEU A 189 16.94 26.20 23.74
CA LEU A 189 18.08 25.72 24.53
C LEU A 189 19.21 26.75 24.58
N ALA A 190 19.56 27.36 23.44
CA ALA A 190 20.58 28.41 23.37
C ALA A 190 20.23 29.64 24.23
N LEU A 191 18.97 30.12 24.15
CA LEU A 191 18.48 31.22 24.99
C LEU A 191 18.56 30.90 26.50
N ARG A 192 18.26 29.66 26.90
CA ARG A 192 18.34 29.23 28.30
C ARG A 192 19.78 29.20 28.82
N GLN A 193 20.75 28.82 27.98
CA GLN A 193 22.17 28.86 28.35
C GLN A 193 22.68 30.30 28.52
N GLN A 194 22.25 31.23 27.66
CA GLN A 194 22.61 32.66 27.79
C GLN A 194 22.02 33.33 29.05
N GLN A 195 20.83 32.92 29.50
CA GLN A 195 20.23 33.39 30.76
C GLN A 195 20.86 32.74 32.02
N GLY A 196 21.45 31.54 31.88
CA GLY A 196 22.22 30.91 32.94
C GLY A 196 23.61 31.52 33.13
N SER A 197 24.25 31.97 32.05
CA SER A 197 25.56 32.64 32.10
C SER A 197 25.48 34.10 32.56
N SER A 198 24.35 34.78 32.34
CA SER A 198 24.14 36.17 32.80
C SER A 198 23.76 36.28 34.29
N LYS A 199 23.44 35.17 34.97
CA LYS A 199 23.27 35.12 36.44
C LYS A 199 24.55 34.77 37.21
N LEU A 200 25.67 34.56 36.53
CA LEU A 200 26.98 34.26 37.14
C LEU A 200 27.98 35.42 37.06
N PHE A 201 27.60 36.55 36.47
CA PHE A 201 28.35 37.81 36.48
C PHE A 201 27.54 38.91 37.17
N ASP A 202 27.19 38.68 38.42
CA ASP A 202 26.78 39.74 39.35
C ASP A 202 27.48 39.48 40.70
N TYR A 203 28.81 39.45 40.68
CA TYR A 203 29.61 39.58 41.89
C TYR A 203 29.94 41.05 42.10
N GLN A 204 29.11 41.68 42.91
CA GLN A 204 29.45 42.72 43.89
C GLN A 204 30.41 43.83 43.44
N SER A 205 29.80 44.95 43.04
CA SER A 205 30.32 46.27 43.34
C SER A 205 30.40 46.45 44.87
N TYR A 206 31.61 46.42 45.44
CA TYR A 206 31.93 47.04 46.72
C TYR A 206 33.42 47.42 46.74
N ILE A 207 33.78 48.62 46.30
CA ILE A 207 34.83 49.42 46.97
C ILE A 207 34.43 50.89 46.87
N SER A 208 34.29 51.52 48.04
CA SER A 208 34.03 52.95 48.21
C SER A 208 35.28 53.63 48.78
N SER A 209 35.61 54.82 48.24
CA SER A 209 36.55 55.85 48.74
C SER A 209 38.04 55.46 48.79
N SER A 210 39.05 56.30 48.49
CA SER A 210 39.17 57.76 48.64
C SER A 210 40.44 58.31 47.97
N ALA A 211 40.38 59.59 47.59
CA ALA A 211 41.45 60.61 47.57
C ALA A 211 42.48 60.65 46.41
N GLU A 212 42.99 61.86 46.22
CA GLU A 212 43.49 62.49 44.99
C GLU A 212 44.99 62.27 44.66
N VAL A 213 45.34 62.82 43.48
CA VAL A 213 46.57 63.53 43.06
C VAL A 213 47.62 62.81 42.16
N VAL A 214 47.87 63.52 41.04
CA VAL A 214 49.08 63.66 40.20
C VAL A 214 49.18 62.87 38.89
N SER A 215 49.40 63.67 37.86
CA SER A 215 49.61 63.47 36.43
C SER A 215 50.88 62.71 36.02
N SER A 216 50.96 62.50 34.69
CA SER A 216 52.07 62.08 33.80
C SER A 216 51.90 60.60 33.39
N GLY A 217 51.57 60.23 32.15
CA GLY A 217 51.97 60.79 30.87
C GLY A 217 52.88 59.78 30.18
N PHE A 218 52.33 58.91 29.32
CA PHE A 218 52.79 58.59 27.96
C PHE A 218 52.08 57.35 27.39
N ASN A 219 51.40 57.59 26.27
CA ASN A 219 50.90 56.68 25.21
C ASN A 219 52.12 56.16 24.38
N PRO A 220 52.02 55.38 23.27
CA PRO A 220 50.83 54.90 22.54
C PRO A 220 50.93 53.49 21.89
N GLY A 221 49.83 53.07 21.24
CA GLY A 221 49.83 52.06 20.17
C GLY A 221 48.50 51.29 20.08
N VAL A 222 47.41 51.86 19.55
CA VAL A 222 47.00 51.87 18.12
C VAL A 222 46.66 50.45 17.62
N VAL A 223 45.53 50.11 16.97
CA VAL A 223 44.28 50.77 16.53
C VAL A 223 43.28 49.66 16.14
N TRP A 224 41.99 49.97 16.21
CA TRP A 224 40.84 49.19 15.76
C TRP A 224 40.69 49.11 14.23
N GLN A 225 40.11 48.02 13.70
CA GLN A 225 39.31 48.09 12.48
C GLN A 225 38.20 47.03 12.46
N GLU A 226 36.97 47.51 12.60
CA GLU A 226 35.75 46.86 12.12
C GLU A 226 35.62 47.08 10.60
N VAL A 227 35.09 46.09 9.88
CA VAL A 227 34.52 46.28 8.54
C VAL A 227 33.08 45.79 8.57
N THR A 228 32.15 46.74 8.45
CA THR A 228 30.71 46.52 8.26
C THR A 228 30.34 46.41 6.78
N SER A 229 29.20 45.75 6.55
CA SER A 229 28.49 45.55 5.29
C SER A 229 28.10 46.83 4.54
N GLN A 230 27.97 46.69 3.22
CA GLN A 230 26.77 47.08 2.46
C GLN A 230 26.32 45.88 1.62
#